data_AF-A0A343W0S3-F1
#
_entry.id   AF-A0A343W0S3-F1
#
_cell.length_a   1.000
_cell.length_b   1.000
_cell.length_c   1.000
_cell.angle_alpha   90.00
_cell.angle_beta   90.00
_cell.angle_gamma   90.00
#
_symmetry.space_group_name_H-M   'P 1'
#
loop_
_entity.id
_entity.type
_entity.pdbx_description
1 polymer ?
#
loop_
_entity_poly.entity_id
_entity_poly.type
_entity_poly.pdbx_seq_one_letter_code
_entity_poly.pdbx_strand_id
1 'polypeptide(L)'
;IRVKEESEVIEGEVVEIEIEKYDGSGTTNIKGTTGRPTVNSNKNAPKTKKAGVLGKLILKTTEMETLYDLGSKMIEALKKENITAGDVICIDKGTGKITKLGRSFGKSRDFDAMDPNTNFVQCPEGELQKRKEVVHTVTLHDIDVINSRTQGFLALFSGDTGEIKSEIREHIDMKIKEWQEDEKAEIVPGVLFIDEVHMLDIECFSYLNRALESEQSPIVIMATNRG
;
A
#
# COMPACT_ATOMS: atom_id res chain seq x y z
N ILE A 1 12.50 -4.82 -13.74
CA ILE A 1 13.15 -5.01 -12.44
C ILE A 1 12.16 -5.65 -11.47
N ARG A 2 12.60 -6.64 -10.68
CA ARG A 2 11.84 -7.22 -9.58
C ARG A 2 12.43 -6.69 -8.28
N VAL A 3 11.60 -6.03 -7.48
CA VAL A 3 11.97 -5.56 -6.15
C VAL A 3 11.27 -6.46 -5.14
N LYS A 4 12.03 -6.97 -4.18
CA LYS A 4 11.53 -7.80 -3.09
C LYS A 4 11.33 -6.92 -1.87
N GLU A 5 10.11 -6.85 -1.38
CA GLU A 5 9.78 -6.12 -0.16
C GLU A 5 9.23 -7.10 0.88
N GLU A 6 9.86 -7.14 2.05
CA GLU A 6 9.29 -7.83 3.20
C GLU A 6 8.26 -6.91 3.87
N SER A 7 6.99 -7.30 3.83
CA SER A 7 5.91 -6.62 4.56
C SER A 7 5.45 -7.48 5.73
N GLU A 8 5.25 -6.85 6.89
CA GLU A 8 4.58 -7.49 8.01
C GLU A 8 3.06 -7.30 7.89
N VAL A 9 2.34 -8.42 7.79
CA VAL A 9 0.89 -8.44 7.69
C VAL A 9 0.27 -9.07 8.92
N ILE A 10 -0.91 -8.57 9.30
CA ILE A 10 -1.76 -9.18 10.34
C ILE A 10 -3.00 -9.74 9.65
N GLU A 11 -3.21 -11.05 9.73
CA GLU A 11 -4.34 -11.73 9.10
C GLU A 11 -5.18 -12.44 10.15
N GLY A 12 -6.47 -12.15 10.20
CA GLY A 12 -7.37 -12.76 11.18
C GLY A 12 -8.85 -12.53 10.88
N GLU A 13 -9.68 -13.33 11.52
CA GLU A 13 -11.13 -13.11 11.58
C GLU A 13 -11.45 -12.08 12.66
N VAL A 14 -12.27 -11.09 12.31
CA VAL A 14 -12.78 -10.10 13.24
C VAL A 14 -13.82 -10.73 14.16
N VAL A 15 -13.51 -10.79 15.45
CA VAL A 15 -14.45 -11.26 16.48
C VAL A 15 -15.37 -10.11 16.88
N GLU A 16 -14.77 -8.96 17.19
CA GLU A 16 -15.44 -7.80 17.76
C GLU A 16 -14.71 -6.49 17.40
N ILE A 17 -15.48 -5.41 17.28
CA ILE A 17 -14.98 -4.06 17.06
C ILE A 17 -15.70 -3.13 18.04
N GLU A 18 -14.96 -2.52 18.95
CA GLU A 18 -15.47 -1.47 19.84
C GLU A 18 -14.88 -0.13 19.41
N ILE A 19 -15.71 0.92 19.31
CA ILE A 19 -15.24 2.27 18.96
C ILE A 19 -15.74 3.24 20.02
N GLU A 20 -14.83 3.74 20.84
CA GLU A 20 -15.10 4.73 21.88
C GLU A 20 -14.74 6.14 21.36
N LYS A 21 -15.71 7.05 21.43
CA LYS A 21 -15.46 8.47 21.18
C LYS A 21 -15.07 9.14 22.49
N TYR A 22 -13.82 9.60 22.60
CA TYR A 22 -13.39 10.40 23.73
C TYR A 22 -13.65 11.88 23.44
N ASP A 23 -14.74 12.41 23.99
CA ASP A 23 -14.99 13.84 24.02
C ASP A 23 -14.10 14.47 25.10
N GLY A 24 -13.21 15.38 24.69
CA GLY A 24 -12.24 16.05 25.55
C GLY A 24 -12.84 16.99 26.60
N SER A 25 -14.13 16.91 26.94
CA SER A 25 -14.78 17.75 27.93
C SER A 25 -14.76 17.11 29.32
N GLY A 26 -13.59 17.10 29.96
CA GLY A 26 -13.51 16.93 31.41
C GLY A 26 -13.84 18.26 32.09
N THR A 27 -15.11 18.61 32.24
CA THR A 27 -15.55 19.73 33.09
C THR A 27 -15.31 19.37 34.55
N THR A 28 -14.22 19.88 35.13
CA THR A 28 -14.06 19.92 36.59
C THR A 28 -15.08 20.90 37.17
N ASN A 29 -16.23 20.40 37.61
CA ASN A 29 -17.18 21.16 38.42
C ASN A 29 -16.59 21.36 39.82
N ILE A 30 -15.87 22.46 40.03
CA ILE A 30 -15.55 22.96 41.38
C ILE A 30 -16.67 23.93 41.78
N LYS A 31 -17.59 23.49 42.64
CA LYS A 31 -18.54 24.37 43.34
C LYS A 31 -17.75 25.32 44.24
N GLY A 32 -17.69 26.60 43.88
CA GLY A 32 -17.10 27.67 44.70
C GLY A 32 -18.17 28.44 45.48
N THR A 33 -18.12 28.35 46.80
CA THR A 33 -18.74 29.30 47.74
C THR A 33 -17.79 30.48 48.00
N THR A 34 -18.24 31.68 47.61
CA THR A 34 -17.93 33.04 48.13
C THR A 34 -16.58 33.32 48.83
N GLY A 35 -15.75 34.18 48.20
CA GLY A 35 -14.74 35.00 48.90
C GLY A 35 -13.65 35.65 48.03
N ARG A 36 -13.74 36.98 47.81
CA ARG A 36 -12.72 38.02 47.54
C ARG A 36 -11.60 37.83 46.47
N PRO A 37 -11.28 38.85 45.62
CA PRO A 37 -10.29 38.71 44.55
C PRO A 37 -8.85 39.11 44.97
N THR A 38 -7.86 38.32 44.57
CA THR A 38 -6.45 38.74 44.45
C THR A 38 -5.92 38.38 43.07
N VAL A 39 -5.31 39.37 42.43
CA VAL A 39 -4.69 39.34 41.11
C VAL A 39 -3.44 38.47 41.14
N ASN A 40 -3.30 37.51 40.22
CA ASN A 40 -1.98 37.14 39.69
C ASN A 40 -2.08 36.45 38.33
N SER A 41 -1.42 37.06 37.36
CA SER A 41 -1.23 36.60 36.00
C SER A 41 -0.24 35.42 35.98
N ASN A 42 -0.69 34.23 35.59
CA ASN A 42 0.22 33.21 35.09
C ASN A 42 -0.42 32.47 33.90
N LYS A 43 0.05 32.81 32.70
CA LYS A 43 -0.30 32.12 31.45
C LYS A 43 0.39 30.76 31.43
N ASN A 44 -0.29 29.72 31.86
CA ASN A 44 -0.04 28.36 31.39
C ASN A 44 -1.40 27.70 31.12
N ALA A 45 -1.90 27.95 29.90
CA ALA A 45 -3.08 27.26 29.39
C ALA A 45 -2.79 25.76 29.33
N PRO A 46 -3.69 24.88 29.84
CA PRO A 46 -3.60 23.45 29.57
C PRO A 46 -3.78 23.25 28.05
N LYS A 47 -2.82 22.59 27.39
CA LYS A 47 -3.01 22.13 26.00
C LYS A 47 -4.27 21.27 25.98
N THR A 48 -5.30 21.74 25.28
CA THR A 48 -6.53 21.00 24.98
C THR A 48 -6.16 19.65 24.39
N LYS A 49 -6.45 18.55 25.12
CA LYS A 49 -6.40 17.20 24.55
C LYS A 49 -7.38 17.19 23.38
N LYS A 50 -6.89 17.04 22.15
CA LYS A 50 -7.74 16.83 20.96
C LYS A 50 -8.69 15.67 21.27
N ALA A 51 -9.98 15.87 21.03
CA ALA A 51 -10.95 14.78 21.01
C ALA A 51 -10.43 13.70 20.04
N GLY A 52 -10.29 12.48 20.55
CA GLY A 52 -9.72 11.35 19.83
C GLY A 52 -10.73 10.23 19.81
N VAL A 53 -10.87 9.57 18.66
CA VAL A 53 -11.61 8.31 18.58
C VAL A 53 -10.60 7.19 18.80
N LEU A 54 -10.81 6.41 19.85
CA LEU A 54 -10.05 5.21 20.15
C LEU A 54 -10.96 4.01 19.89
N GLY A 55 -10.40 2.92 19.39
CA GLY A 55 -11.16 1.70 19.18
C GLY A 55 -10.38 0.50 19.68
N LYS A 56 -11.08 -0.61 19.85
CA LYS A 56 -10.49 -1.91 20.11
C LYS A 56 -10.96 -2.88 19.04
N LEU A 57 -10.05 -3.71 18.57
CA LEU A 57 -10.31 -4.74 17.59
C LEU A 57 -9.83 -6.08 18.14
N ILE A 58 -10.71 -7.06 18.12
CA ILE A 58 -10.34 -8.43 18.46
C ILE A 58 -10.23 -9.24 17.18
N LEU A 59 -9.02 -9.74 16.92
CA LEU A 59 -8.73 -10.64 15.80
C LEU A 59 -8.42 -12.04 16.33
N LYS A 60 -8.93 -13.06 15.64
CA LYS A 60 -8.61 -14.46 15.92
C LYS A 60 -8.11 -15.19 14.68
N THR A 61 -7.24 -16.16 14.89
CA THR A 61 -6.94 -17.26 13.98
C THR A 61 -7.50 -18.56 14.56
N THR A 62 -7.21 -19.70 13.94
CA THR A 62 -7.54 -21.01 14.53
C THR A 62 -6.76 -21.31 15.82
N GLU A 63 -5.64 -20.64 16.05
CA GLU A 63 -4.71 -20.93 17.15
C GLU A 63 -4.67 -19.86 18.24
N MET A 64 -4.94 -18.59 17.90
CA MET A 64 -4.81 -17.48 18.85
C MET A 64 -5.87 -16.40 18.65
N GLU A 65 -6.07 -15.61 19.69
CA GLU A 65 -6.93 -14.43 19.71
C GLU A 65 -6.16 -13.27 20.36
N THR A 66 -6.24 -12.07 19.79
CA THR A 66 -5.50 -10.91 20.28
C THR A 66 -6.32 -9.64 20.15
N LEU A 67 -6.25 -8.81 21.20
CA LEU A 67 -6.84 -7.48 21.27
C LEU A 67 -5.85 -6.44 20.74
N TYR A 68 -6.30 -5.61 19.81
CA TYR A 68 -5.54 -4.50 19.23
C TYR A 68 -6.22 -3.17 19.55
N ASP A 69 -5.45 -2.21 20.06
CA ASP A 69 -5.90 -0.82 20.18
C ASP A 69 -5.79 -0.11 18.83
N LEU A 70 -6.90 0.48 18.38
CA LEU A 70 -7.01 1.17 17.11
C LEU A 70 -6.92 2.69 17.30
N GLY A 71 -6.05 3.32 16.50
CA GLY A 71 -6.04 4.76 16.32
C GLY A 71 -7.13 5.24 15.35
N SER A 72 -7.37 6.56 15.33
CA SER A 72 -8.42 7.18 14.50
C SER A 72 -8.33 6.84 13.01
N LYS A 73 -7.13 6.82 12.42
CA LYS A 73 -6.89 6.47 11.01
C LYS A 73 -7.36 5.05 10.68
N MET A 74 -7.12 4.10 11.59
CA MET A 74 -7.45 2.71 11.35
C MET A 74 -8.95 2.46 11.52
N ILE A 75 -9.59 3.18 12.43
CA ILE A 75 -11.04 3.20 12.59
C ILE A 75 -11.72 3.73 11.33
N GLU A 76 -11.17 4.78 10.71
CA GLU A 76 -11.66 5.29 9.42
C GLU A 76 -11.49 4.27 8.29
N ALA A 77 -10.36 3.55 8.24
CA ALA A 77 -10.13 2.50 7.27
C ALA A 77 -11.11 1.33 7.42
N LEU A 78 -11.36 0.86 8.65
CA LEU A 78 -12.36 -0.19 8.92
C LEU A 78 -13.76 0.23 8.49
N LYS A 79 -14.15 1.48 8.73
CA LYS A 79 -15.44 2.03 8.30
C LYS A 79 -15.53 2.14 6.78
N LYS A 80 -14.46 2.57 6.12
CA LYS A 80 -14.41 2.70 4.66
C LYS A 80 -14.61 1.35 3.95
N GLU A 81 -14.01 0.30 4.50
CA GLU A 81 -14.11 -1.07 3.98
C GLU A 81 -15.35 -1.84 4.50
N ASN A 82 -16.21 -1.19 5.30
CA ASN A 82 -17.40 -1.79 5.93
C ASN A 82 -17.11 -3.13 6.63
N ILE A 83 -16.03 -3.15 7.43
CA ILE A 83 -15.63 -4.34 8.17
C ILE A 83 -16.57 -4.59 9.35
N THR A 84 -17.01 -5.84 9.49
CA THR A 84 -17.93 -6.30 10.53
C THR A 84 -17.42 -7.56 11.21
N ALA A 85 -17.99 -7.91 12.36
CA ALA A 85 -17.70 -9.17 13.03
C ALA A 85 -18.01 -10.37 12.13
N GLY A 86 -17.05 -11.28 12.01
CA GLY A 86 -17.08 -12.43 11.11
C GLY A 86 -16.39 -12.20 9.76
N ASP A 87 -15.87 -11.01 9.48
CA ASP A 87 -15.06 -10.77 8.28
C ASP A 87 -13.60 -11.22 8.52
N VAL A 88 -12.99 -11.82 7.50
CA VAL A 88 -11.56 -12.13 7.47
C VAL A 88 -10.84 -10.98 6.79
N ILE A 89 -9.89 -10.36 7.50
CA ILE A 89 -9.16 -9.18 7.03
C ILE A 89 -7.66 -9.41 7.05
N CYS A 90 -6.97 -8.72 6.14
CA CYS A 90 -5.53 -8.60 6.10
C CYS A 90 -5.15 -7.12 6.32
N ILE A 91 -4.31 -6.86 7.30
CA ILE A 91 -3.80 -5.53 7.63
C ILE A 91 -2.31 -5.52 7.32
N ASP A 92 -1.89 -4.64 6.42
CA ASP A 92 -0.47 -4.35 6.23
C ASP A 92 -0.02 -3.35 7.29
N LYS A 93 0.94 -3.74 8.15
CA LYS A 93 1.44 -2.87 9.22
C LYS A 93 2.22 -1.67 8.71
N GLY A 94 2.90 -1.79 7.57
CA GLY A 94 3.73 -0.72 7.01
C GLY A 94 2.87 0.40 6.43
N THR A 95 1.83 0.03 5.67
CA THR A 95 0.95 1.00 5.01
C THR A 95 -0.29 1.37 5.82
N GLY A 96 -0.68 0.53 6.78
CA GLY A 96 -1.95 0.64 7.51
C GLY A 96 -3.18 0.34 6.64
N LYS A 97 -2.98 -0.24 5.45
CA LYS A 97 -4.06 -0.61 4.54
C LYS A 97 -4.75 -1.87 5.05
N ILE A 98 -6.08 -1.82 5.12
CA ILE A 98 -6.93 -2.95 5.49
C ILE A 98 -7.57 -3.48 4.21
N THR A 99 -7.49 -4.80 4.01
CA THR A 99 -8.12 -5.49 2.88
C THR A 99 -9.07 -6.55 3.40
N LYS A 100 -10.34 -6.50 2.99
CA LYS A 100 -11.32 -7.55 3.28
C LYS A 100 -11.07 -8.74 2.35
N LEU A 101 -10.65 -9.87 2.92
CA LEU A 101 -10.45 -11.11 2.16
C LEU A 101 -11.78 -11.80 1.89
N GLY A 102 -12.71 -11.73 2.84
CA GLY A 102 -14.08 -12.20 2.70
C GLY A 102 -14.72 -12.48 4.06
N ARG A 103 -15.68 -13.39 4.12
CA ARG A 103 -16.42 -13.72 5.34
C ARG A 103 -16.12 -15.13 5.84
N SER A 104 -15.99 -15.29 7.15
CA SER A 104 -15.71 -16.59 7.76
C SER A 104 -16.89 -17.55 7.61
N PHE A 105 -16.60 -18.83 7.33
CA PHE A 105 -17.63 -19.87 7.24
C PHE A 105 -18.38 -20.08 8.57
N GLY A 106 -17.76 -19.80 9.71
CA GLY A 106 -18.32 -20.02 11.05
C GLY A 106 -19.58 -19.21 11.37
N LYS A 107 -19.77 -18.05 10.73
CA LYS A 107 -20.96 -17.19 10.89
C LYS A 107 -21.86 -17.13 9.64
N SER A 108 -21.64 -18.02 8.67
CA SER A 108 -22.43 -18.06 7.43
C SER A 108 -23.92 -18.38 7.63
N ARG A 109 -24.29 -19.05 8.74
CA ARG A 109 -25.66 -19.49 9.02
C ARG A 109 -26.56 -18.43 9.65
N ASP A 110 -26.00 -17.36 10.23
CA ASP A 110 -26.77 -16.39 11.01
C ASP A 110 -27.30 -15.20 10.17
N PHE A 111 -26.97 -15.14 8.88
CA PHE A 111 -27.37 -14.06 7.98
C PHE A 111 -27.91 -14.65 6.66
N ASP A 112 -29.21 -14.96 6.65
CA ASP A 112 -30.01 -15.47 5.51
C ASP A 112 -30.28 -14.42 4.41
N ALA A 113 -29.64 -13.25 4.50
CA ALA A 113 -29.71 -12.16 3.52
C ALA A 113 -28.29 -11.82 3.05
N MET A 114 -27.65 -12.74 2.33
CA MET A 114 -26.32 -12.52 1.76
C MET A 114 -26.44 -11.78 0.42
N ASP A 115 -25.55 -10.80 0.21
CA ASP A 115 -25.30 -10.22 -1.10
C ASP A 115 -24.74 -11.33 -2.01
N PRO A 116 -25.22 -11.48 -3.26
CA PRO A 116 -24.76 -12.52 -4.20
C PRO A 116 -23.23 -12.59 -4.40
N ASN A 117 -22.50 -11.53 -4.03
CA ASN A 117 -21.05 -11.41 -4.18
C ASN A 117 -20.23 -11.67 -2.90
N THR A 118 -20.78 -12.25 -1.83
CA THR A 118 -19.98 -12.52 -0.61
C THR A 118 -19.03 -13.71 -0.81
N ASN A 119 -17.73 -13.44 -0.93
CA ASN A 119 -16.69 -14.47 -0.91
C ASN A 119 -16.52 -15.03 0.50
N PHE A 120 -16.70 -16.34 0.66
CA PHE A 120 -16.44 -17.04 1.92
C PHE A 120 -15.01 -17.58 1.96
N VAL A 121 -14.32 -17.33 3.07
CA VAL A 121 -12.92 -17.70 3.28
C VAL A 121 -12.78 -18.43 4.60
N GLN A 122 -11.87 -19.39 4.67
CA GLN A 122 -11.55 -20.07 5.92
C GLN A 122 -10.84 -19.11 6.88
N CYS A 123 -11.05 -19.32 8.18
CA CYS A 123 -10.31 -18.63 9.22
C CYS A 123 -8.80 -18.88 9.00
N PRO A 124 -7.95 -17.84 8.98
CA PRO A 124 -6.51 -18.03 8.83
C PRO A 124 -5.96 -18.93 9.94
N GLU A 125 -5.00 -19.78 9.59
CA GLU A 125 -4.33 -20.68 10.54
C GLU A 125 -2.96 -20.11 10.96
N GLY A 126 -2.48 -20.53 12.14
CA GLY A 126 -1.19 -20.11 12.68
C GLY A 126 -1.20 -18.74 13.36
N GLU A 127 -0.05 -18.07 13.31
CA GLU A 127 0.15 -16.77 13.93
C GLU A 127 -0.63 -15.64 13.25
N LEU A 128 -1.20 -14.72 14.04
CA LEU A 128 -1.87 -13.52 13.53
C LEU A 128 -0.91 -12.64 12.72
N GLN A 129 0.34 -12.52 13.15
CA GLN A 129 1.35 -11.68 12.50
C GLN A 129 2.24 -12.55 11.63
N LYS A 130 2.31 -12.25 10.34
CA LYS A 130 3.11 -13.00 9.38
C LYS A 130 4.01 -12.05 8.60
N ARG A 131 5.21 -12.51 8.24
CA ARG A 131 6.06 -11.83 7.27
C ARG A 131 5.72 -12.36 5.89
N LYS A 132 5.38 -11.45 4.98
CA LYS A 132 5.05 -11.74 3.60
C LYS A 132 6.04 -11.03 2.69
N GLU A 133 6.77 -11.79 1.90
CA GLU A 133 7.59 -11.26 0.81
C GLU A 133 6.66 -10.93 -0.36
N VAL A 134 6.61 -9.65 -0.75
CA VAL A 134 5.87 -9.18 -1.91
C VAL A 134 6.88 -8.84 -2.99
N VAL A 135 6.76 -9.50 -4.14
CA VAL A 135 7.62 -9.25 -5.29
C VAL A 135 6.90 -8.30 -6.23
N HIS A 136 7.43 -7.09 -6.36
CA HIS A 136 6.93 -6.08 -7.28
C HIS A 136 7.77 -6.11 -8.56
N THR A 137 7.12 -6.35 -9.70
CA THR A 137 7.78 -6.26 -11.02
C THR A 137 7.38 -4.96 -11.69
N VAL A 138 8.36 -4.12 -12.02
CA VAL A 138 8.18 -2.81 -12.63
C VAL A 138 9.13 -2.67 -13.83
N THR A 139 8.75 -1.93 -14.88
CA THR A 139 9.68 -1.67 -16.00
C THR A 139 10.61 -0.49 -15.68
N LEU A 140 11.77 -0.41 -16.33
CA LEU A 140 12.66 0.74 -16.14
C LEU A 140 12.01 2.03 -16.63
N HIS A 141 11.24 1.95 -17.72
CA HIS A 141 10.47 3.06 -18.24
C HIS A 141 9.47 3.62 -17.23
N ASP A 142 8.77 2.77 -16.46
CA ASP A 142 7.81 3.27 -15.46
C ASP A 142 8.53 4.08 -14.37
N ILE A 143 9.71 3.64 -13.96
CA ILE A 143 10.54 4.32 -12.97
C ILE A 143 11.01 5.68 -13.53
N ASP A 144 11.46 5.71 -14.79
CA ASP A 144 11.83 6.94 -15.48
C ASP A 144 10.68 7.96 -15.50
N VAL A 145 9.48 7.53 -15.89
CA VAL A 145 8.31 8.41 -15.98
C VAL A 145 7.94 8.95 -14.60
N ILE A 146 7.90 8.10 -13.56
CA ILE A 146 7.56 8.50 -12.19
C ILE A 146 8.53 9.57 -11.68
N ASN A 147 9.84 9.41 -11.95
CA ASN A 147 10.86 10.34 -11.47
C ASN A 147 11.03 11.59 -12.33
N SER A 148 10.48 11.60 -13.55
CA SER A 148 10.62 12.72 -14.47
C SER A 148 9.74 13.93 -14.13
N ARG A 149 8.59 13.71 -13.45
CA ARG A 149 7.57 14.75 -13.21
C ARG A 149 6.91 14.60 -11.85
N THR A 150 6.46 15.72 -11.28
CA THR A 150 5.70 15.78 -10.02
C THR A 150 4.38 14.98 -10.03
N GLN A 151 3.83 14.70 -11.22
CA GLN A 151 2.64 13.85 -11.44
C GLN A 151 2.97 12.65 -12.33
N GLY A 152 4.21 12.15 -12.29
CA GLY A 152 4.67 11.06 -13.16
C GLY A 152 3.84 9.78 -13.03
N PHE A 153 3.33 9.47 -11.84
CA PHE A 153 2.47 8.30 -11.64
C PHE A 153 1.15 8.36 -12.44
N LEU A 154 0.51 9.53 -12.54
CA LEU A 154 -0.72 9.68 -13.31
C LEU A 154 -0.45 9.62 -14.83
N ALA A 155 0.73 10.08 -15.24
CA ALA A 155 1.16 10.06 -16.64
C ALA A 155 1.27 8.65 -17.22
N LEU A 156 1.59 7.65 -16.38
CA LEU A 156 1.59 6.23 -16.77
C LEU A 156 0.22 5.77 -17.30
N PHE A 157 -0.87 6.36 -16.82
CA PHE A 157 -2.23 5.99 -17.21
C PHE A 157 -2.82 6.90 -18.29
N SER A 158 -2.33 8.14 -18.40
CA SER A 158 -2.83 9.10 -19.40
C SER A 158 -2.10 9.03 -20.74
N GLY A 159 -0.91 8.41 -20.79
CA GLY A 159 -0.06 8.36 -21.99
C GLY A 159 0.67 9.67 -22.29
N ASP A 160 0.49 10.72 -21.48
CA ASP A 160 1.20 12.00 -21.61
C ASP A 160 2.53 11.96 -20.84
N THR A 161 3.39 11.00 -21.19
CA THR A 161 4.69 10.80 -20.55
C THR A 161 5.72 11.81 -21.05
N GLY A 162 5.61 12.22 -22.32
CA GLY A 162 6.56 13.11 -22.99
C GLY A 162 7.97 12.52 -23.09
N GLU A 163 8.92 13.33 -23.57
CA GLU A 163 10.33 12.93 -23.60
C GLU A 163 10.95 13.00 -22.20
N ILE A 164 11.73 11.98 -21.86
CA ILE A 164 12.46 11.88 -20.60
C ILE A 164 13.90 12.30 -20.83
N LYS A 165 14.38 13.26 -20.04
CA LYS A 165 15.76 13.75 -20.12
C LYS A 165 16.76 12.64 -19.80
N SER A 166 17.87 12.63 -20.52
CA SER A 166 18.97 11.66 -20.30
C SER A 166 19.50 11.68 -18.87
N GLU A 167 19.59 12.87 -18.24
CA GLU A 167 20.04 13.02 -16.85
C GLU A 167 19.21 12.19 -15.85
N ILE A 168 17.90 12.06 -16.09
CA ILE A 168 17.01 11.27 -15.22
C ILE A 168 17.28 9.78 -15.44
N ARG A 169 17.45 9.35 -16.69
CA ARG A 169 17.77 7.95 -17.03
C ARG A 169 19.09 7.52 -16.41
N GLU A 170 20.14 8.32 -16.57
CA GLU A 170 21.47 8.03 -15.99
C GLU A 170 21.43 7.94 -14.46
N HIS A 171 20.67 8.83 -13.82
CA HIS A 171 20.47 8.80 -12.37
C HIS A 171 19.72 7.55 -11.89
N ILE A 172 18.74 7.10 -12.67
CA ILE A 172 17.96 5.90 -12.36
C ILE A 172 18.79 4.64 -12.60
N ASP A 173 19.54 4.57 -13.70
CA ASP A 173 20.46 3.48 -14.00
C ASP A 173 21.50 3.29 -12.88
N MET A 174 22.05 4.40 -12.36
CA MET A 174 22.96 4.37 -11.20
C MET A 174 22.28 3.81 -9.94
N LYS A 175 21.06 4.26 -9.62
CA LYS A 175 20.31 3.73 -8.46
C LYS A 175 19.93 2.27 -8.61
N ILE A 176 19.56 1.84 -9.81
CA ILE A 176 19.22 0.44 -10.07
C ILE A 176 20.46 -0.42 -9.88
N LYS A 177 21.62 0.04 -10.34
CA LYS A 177 22.88 -0.64 -10.12
C LYS A 177 23.20 -0.77 -8.63
N GLU A 178 23.02 0.29 -7.84
CA GLU A 178 23.14 0.22 -6.37
C GLU A 178 22.16 -0.80 -5.77
N TRP A 179 20.90 -0.85 -6.22
CA TRP A 179 19.91 -1.82 -5.73
C TRP A 179 20.22 -3.26 -6.13
N GLN A 180 20.88 -3.47 -7.27
CA GLN A 180 21.40 -4.78 -7.67
C GLN A 180 22.58 -5.20 -6.79
N GLU A 181 23.51 -4.29 -6.50
CA GLU A 181 24.66 -4.54 -5.62
C GLU A 181 24.23 -4.84 -4.18
N ASP A 182 23.16 -4.19 -3.70
CA ASP A 182 22.54 -4.43 -2.40
C ASP A 182 21.64 -5.69 -2.33
N GLU A 183 21.51 -6.45 -3.42
CA GLU A 183 20.58 -7.60 -3.58
C GLU A 183 19.10 -7.27 -3.29
N LYS A 184 18.72 -5.99 -3.32
CA LYS A 184 17.34 -5.52 -3.12
C LYS A 184 16.49 -5.67 -4.38
N ALA A 185 17.12 -5.69 -5.54
CA ALA A 185 16.42 -5.76 -6.81
C ALA A 185 17.14 -6.63 -7.85
N GLU A 186 16.35 -7.34 -8.66
CA GLU A 186 16.82 -8.19 -9.76
C GLU A 186 16.34 -7.61 -11.10
N ILE A 187 17.24 -7.49 -12.09
CA ILE A 187 16.81 -7.13 -13.44
C ILE A 187 16.48 -8.41 -14.19
N VAL A 188 15.29 -8.42 -14.78
CA VAL A 188 14.78 -9.55 -15.56
C VAL A 188 14.64 -9.05 -17.00
N PRO A 189 15.45 -9.57 -17.94
CA PRO A 189 15.33 -9.23 -19.35
C PRO A 189 13.95 -9.60 -19.87
N GLY A 190 13.31 -8.66 -20.55
CA GLY A 190 12.01 -8.85 -21.19
C GLY A 190 12.14 -9.34 -22.63
N VAL A 191 11.02 -9.26 -23.36
CA VAL A 191 10.97 -9.48 -24.80
C VAL A 191 10.45 -8.21 -25.47
N LEU A 192 11.18 -7.69 -26.45
CA LEU A 192 10.74 -6.60 -27.31
C LEU A 192 10.30 -7.21 -28.65
N PHE A 193 9.00 -7.15 -28.93
CA PHE A 193 8.46 -7.58 -30.22
C PHE A 193 8.23 -6.36 -31.12
N ILE A 194 8.82 -6.38 -32.31
CA ILE A 194 8.66 -5.34 -33.33
C ILE A 194 7.99 -5.99 -34.54
N ASP A 195 6.72 -5.65 -34.74
CA ASP A 195 6.00 -6.02 -35.95
C ASP A 195 6.33 -5.05 -37.08
N GLU A 196 6.17 -5.51 -38.32
CA GLU A 196 6.41 -4.76 -39.55
C GLU A 196 7.74 -4.00 -39.54
N VAL A 197 8.83 -4.69 -39.18
CA VAL A 197 10.17 -4.08 -39.02
C VAL A 197 10.68 -3.37 -40.28
N HIS A 198 10.13 -3.69 -41.45
CA HIS A 198 10.40 -3.01 -42.72
C HIS A 198 9.94 -1.54 -42.76
N MET A 199 9.18 -1.08 -41.78
CA MET A 199 8.80 0.32 -41.59
C MET A 199 9.87 1.14 -40.86
N LEU A 200 10.87 0.49 -40.25
CA LEU A 200 11.99 1.16 -39.59
C LEU A 200 13.03 1.66 -40.58
N ASP A 201 13.62 2.81 -40.27
CA ASP A 201 14.73 3.38 -41.02
C ASP A 201 16.10 2.86 -40.54
N ILE A 202 17.16 3.25 -41.26
CA ILE A 202 18.53 2.84 -40.94
C ILE A 202 19.02 3.35 -39.58
N GLU A 203 18.49 4.48 -39.10
CA GLU A 203 18.86 5.06 -37.81
C GLU A 203 18.29 4.21 -36.66
N CYS A 204 17.04 3.74 -36.80
CA CYS A 204 16.42 2.80 -35.87
C CYS A 204 17.22 1.50 -35.75
N PHE A 205 17.65 0.93 -36.88
CA PHE A 205 18.49 -0.29 -36.86
C PHE A 205 19.86 -0.04 -36.23
N SER A 206 20.48 1.12 -36.50
CA SER A 206 21.74 1.50 -35.85
C SER A 206 21.57 1.64 -34.34
N TYR A 207 20.45 2.20 -33.89
CA TYR A 207 20.11 2.31 -32.48
C TYR A 207 19.91 0.93 -31.84
N LEU A 208 19.11 0.06 -32.47
CA LEU A 208 18.85 -1.29 -31.99
C LEU A 208 20.14 -2.10 -31.86
N ASN A 209 21.05 -2.02 -32.85
CA ASN A 209 22.34 -2.72 -32.78
C ASN A 209 23.16 -2.28 -31.56
N ARG A 210 23.25 -0.97 -31.30
CA ARG A 210 23.97 -0.46 -30.12
C ARG A 210 23.28 -0.86 -28.81
N ALA A 211 21.95 -0.86 -28.78
CA ALA A 211 21.18 -1.23 -27.59
C ALA A 211 21.32 -2.73 -27.25
N LEU A 212 21.41 -3.59 -28.28
CA LEU A 212 21.60 -5.04 -28.15
C LEU A 212 22.97 -5.45 -27.61
N GLU A 213 23.96 -4.56 -27.63
CA GLU A 213 25.29 -4.81 -27.04
C GLU A 213 25.27 -4.78 -25.51
N SER A 214 24.23 -4.20 -24.89
CA SER A 214 24.08 -4.16 -23.44
C SER A 214 23.71 -5.54 -22.88
N GLU A 215 24.37 -5.97 -21.80
CA GLU A 215 24.07 -7.24 -21.11
C GLU A 215 22.63 -7.30 -20.58
N GLN A 216 22.02 -6.15 -20.33
CA GLN A 216 20.65 -6.02 -19.82
C GLN A 216 19.61 -5.86 -20.94
N SER A 217 20.03 -6.02 -22.20
CA SER A 217 19.15 -5.96 -23.36
C SER A 217 18.03 -7.01 -23.28
N PRO A 218 16.77 -6.64 -23.61
CA PRO A 218 15.73 -7.63 -23.82
C PRO A 218 16.03 -8.49 -25.05
N ILE A 219 15.33 -9.63 -25.16
CA ILE A 219 15.32 -10.42 -26.39
C ILE A 219 14.48 -9.68 -27.42
N VAL A 220 15.08 -9.32 -28.56
CA VAL A 220 14.38 -8.62 -29.65
C VAL A 220 13.89 -9.63 -30.68
N ILE A 221 12.58 -9.66 -30.91
CA ILE A 221 11.91 -10.47 -31.93
C ILE A 221 11.35 -9.53 -32.99
N MET A 222 11.78 -9.72 -34.24
CA MET A 222 11.35 -8.89 -35.38
C MET A 222 10.50 -9.72 -36.33
N ALA A 223 9.40 -9.15 -36.82
CA ALA A 223 8.58 -9.72 -37.87
C ALA A 223 8.54 -8.82 -39.11
N THR A 224 8.55 -9.42 -40.30
CA THR A 224 8.34 -8.71 -41.57
C THR A 224 7.44 -9.52 -42.49
N ASN A 225 6.49 -8.82 -43.11
CA ASN A 225 5.62 -9.36 -44.15
C ASN A 225 6.18 -9.12 -45.56
N ARG A 226 7.34 -8.45 -45.66
CA ARG A 226 8.08 -8.22 -46.91
C ARG A 226 9.27 -9.16 -46.95
N GLY A 227 9.35 -9.96 -48.01
CA GLY A 227 10.47 -10.86 -48.34
C GLY A 227 11.47 -10.23 -49.29
#